data_AF-A0A6P2AVM3-F1
#
_entry.id   AF-A0A6P2AVM3-F1
#
_cell.length_a   1.000
_cell.length_b   1.000
_cell.length_c   1.000
_cell.angle_alpha   90.00
_cell.angle_beta   90.00
_cell.angle_gamma   90.00
#
_symmetry.space_group_name_H-M   'P 1'
#
loop_
_entity.id
_entity.type
_entity.pdbx_description
1 polymer ?
#
loop_
_entity_poly.entity_id
_entity_poly.type
_entity_poly.pdbx_seq_one_letter_code
_entity_poly.pdbx_strand_id
1 'polypeptide(L)' 'MDRQTQRDSPQFEQGEAIRAQGSMLRELHTMLKEKDPGFGGLVRVQNKRREFLWVHPQFAKEY' A
#
# COMPACT_ATOMS: atom_id res chain seq x y z
N MET A 1 22.96 -29.00 8.97
CA MET A 1 21.75 -29.25 8.18
C MET A 1 20.60 -29.07 9.18
N ASP A 2 19.72 -28.08 9.08
CA ASP A 2 18.84 -27.78 7.95
C ASP A 2 18.50 -26.28 7.82
N ARG A 3 17.97 -25.97 6.65
CA ARG A 3 18.01 -24.72 5.89
C ARG A 3 16.64 -24.05 5.91
N GLN A 4 16.63 -22.72 6.11
CA GLN A 4 15.64 -21.75 5.60
C GLN A 4 14.18 -21.84 6.04
N THR A 5 13.69 -20.75 6.62
CA THR A 5 12.74 -19.84 5.95
C THR A 5 12.50 -18.60 6.83
N GLN A 6 13.51 -17.73 6.91
CA GLN A 6 13.27 -16.35 7.32
C GLN A 6 12.55 -15.70 6.13
N ARG A 7 11.21 -15.73 6.15
CA ARG A 7 10.42 -14.86 5.30
C ARG A 7 10.69 -13.46 5.84
N ASP A 8 11.61 -12.75 5.22
CA ASP A 8 11.69 -11.29 5.27
C ASP A 8 10.35 -10.75 4.76
N SER A 9 9.39 -10.73 5.67
CA SER A 9 8.19 -9.94 5.53
C SER A 9 8.67 -8.53 5.79
N PRO A 10 8.57 -7.59 4.84
CA PRO A 10 8.96 -6.22 5.11
C PRO A 10 8.16 -5.78 6.33
N GLN A 11 8.87 -5.59 7.44
CA GLN A 11 8.32 -5.10 8.68
C GLN A 11 8.12 -3.60 8.46
N PHE A 12 7.14 -3.28 7.62
CA PHE A 12 6.55 -1.96 7.64
C PHE A 12 6.04 -1.80 9.06
N GLU A 13 6.69 -0.92 9.83
CA GLU A 13 6.21 -0.51 11.13
C GLU A 13 4.73 -0.19 10.94
N GLN A 14 3.88 -1.08 11.47
CA GLN A 14 2.45 -0.92 11.40
C GLN A 14 2.14 0.26 12.31
N GLY A 15 2.29 1.47 11.77
CA GLY A 15 1.80 2.69 12.41
C GLY A 15 0.39 2.35 12.88
N GLU A 16 0.16 2.54 14.19
CA GLU A 16 -1.06 2.15 14.89
C GLU A 16 -2.23 2.18 13.93
N ALA A 17 -2.82 1.02 13.65
CA ALA A 17 -3.94 0.97 12.71
C ALA A 17 -5.02 1.92 13.25
N ILE A 18 -5.08 3.14 12.68
CA ILE A 18 -6.03 4.19 13.04
C ILE A 18 -7.39 3.63 12.64
N ARG A 19 -7.98 2.88 13.56
CA ARG A 19 -9.32 2.35 13.43
C ARG A 19 -10.25 3.54 13.67
N ALA A 20 -10.98 3.89 12.61
CA ALA A 20 -12.07 4.86 12.53
C ALA A 20 -11.71 6.32 12.18
N GLN A 21 -11.36 6.52 10.91
CA GLN A 21 -11.60 7.75 10.15
C GLN A 21 -12.05 7.40 8.72
N GLY A 22 -12.95 6.42 8.59
CA GLY A 22 -13.37 5.91 7.29
C GLY A 22 -14.00 6.97 6.37
N SER A 23 -14.74 7.94 6.93
CA SER A 23 -15.29 9.08 6.19
C SER A 23 -14.19 10.03 5.73
N MET A 24 -13.33 10.48 6.65
CA MET A 24 -12.21 11.38 6.35
C MET A 24 -11.25 10.77 5.31
N LEU A 25 -10.96 9.48 5.39
CA LEU A 25 -10.13 8.79 4.39
C LEU A 25 -10.81 8.75 3.01
N ARG A 26 -12.14 8.59 2.94
CA ARG A 26 -12.90 8.65 1.68
C ARG A 26 -12.95 10.06 1.11
N GLU A 27 -13.11 11.07 1.95
CA GLU A 27 -13.08 12.48 1.57
C GLU A 27 -11.70 12.85 1.00
N LEU A 28 -10.63 12.53 1.73
CA LEU A 28 -9.27 12.71 1.25
C LEU A 28 -9.03 11.98 -0.08
N HIS A 29 -9.48 10.73 -0.20
CA HIS A 29 -9.38 9.97 -1.45
C HIS A 29 -10.12 10.64 -2.61
N THR A 30 -11.28 11.26 -2.34
CA THR A 30 -12.05 12.00 -3.35
C THR A 30 -11.30 13.26 -3.79
N MET A 31 -10.81 14.04 -2.83
CA MET A 31 -10.01 15.25 -3.10
C MET A 31 -8.74 14.93 -3.89
N LEU A 32 -8.05 13.84 -3.55
CA LEU A 32 -6.86 13.40 -4.26
C LEU A 32 -7.19 13.01 -5.70
N LYS A 33 -8.29 12.30 -5.96
CA LYS A 33 -8.69 12.00 -7.36
C LYS A 33 -8.93 13.23 -8.22
N GLU A 34 -9.46 14.31 -7.62
CA GLU A 34 -9.72 15.55 -8.35
C GLU A 34 -8.46 16.36 -8.59
N LYS A 35 -7.55 16.41 -7.61
CA LYS A 35 -6.37 17.29 -7.64
C LYS A 35 -5.11 16.61 -8.17
N ASP A 36 -4.98 15.33 -7.91
CA ASP A 36 -3.84 14.50 -8.28
C ASP A 36 -4.28 13.05 -8.56
N PRO A 37 -4.79 12.79 -9.78
CA PRO A 37 -5.19 11.44 -10.20
C PRO A 37 -4.04 10.42 -10.13
N GLY A 38 -2.79 10.90 -10.15
CA GLY A 38 -1.59 10.08 -10.07
C GLY A 38 -1.20 9.70 -8.65
N PHE A 39 -1.91 10.19 -7.62
CA PHE A 39 -1.62 9.91 -6.20
C PHE A 39 -0.12 10.07 -5.86
N GLY A 40 0.52 11.15 -6.30
CA GLY A 40 1.93 11.41 -6.08
C GLY A 40 2.86 10.56 -6.95
N GLY A 41 2.37 10.05 -8.08
CA GLY A 41 3.11 9.14 -8.96
C GLY A 41 3.14 7.68 -8.46
N LEU A 42 2.28 7.32 -7.51
CA LEU A 42 2.12 5.94 -7.08
C LEU A 42 1.50 5.12 -8.20
N VAL A 43 1.95 3.87 -8.33
CA VAL A 43 1.42 2.92 -9.30
C VAL A 43 0.49 1.94 -8.61
N ARG A 44 -0.62 1.62 -9.26
CA ARG A 44 -1.57 0.63 -8.78
C ARG A 44 -1.09 -0.78 -9.15
N VAL A 45 -0.86 -1.62 -8.15
CA VAL A 45 -0.46 -3.02 -8.30
C VAL A 45 -1.48 -3.94 -7.64
N GLN A 46 -1.54 -5.21 -8.05
CA GLN A 46 -2.37 -6.23 -7.41
C GLN A 46 -1.45 -7.21 -6.68
N ASN A 47 -1.63 -7.35 -5.37
CA ASN A 47 -0.81 -8.28 -4.58
C ASN A 47 -1.27 -9.74 -4.78
N LYS A 48 -0.50 -10.68 -4.22
CA LYS A 48 -0.81 -12.13 -4.22
C LYS A 48 -2.14 -12.50 -3.55
N ARG A 49 -2.70 -11.62 -2.70
CA ARG A 49 -4.02 -11.77 -2.05
C ARG A 49 -5.16 -11.15 -2.88
N ARG A 50 -4.86 -10.71 -4.11
CA ARG A 50 -5.77 -10.05 -5.06
C ARG A 50 -6.27 -8.68 -4.60
N GLU A 51 -5.60 -8.06 -3.63
CA GLU A 51 -5.88 -6.70 -3.15
C GLU A 51 -5.14 -5.69 -4.03
N PHE A 52 -5.78 -4.54 -4.30
CA PHE A 52 -5.14 -3.45 -5.02
C PHE A 52 -4.41 -2.53 -4.04
N LEU A 53 -3.14 -2.26 -4.32
CA LEU A 53 -2.28 -1.38 -3.55
C LEU A 53 -1.75 -0.25 -4.44
N TRP A 54 -1.51 0.91 -3.84
CA TRP A 54 -0.76 1.99 -4.46
C TRP A 54 0.66 1.94 -3.92
N VAL A 55 1.64 1.75 -4.80
CA VAL A 55 3.04 1.48 -4.44
C VAL A 55 3.95 2.42 -5.21
N HIS A 56 5.06 2.83 -4.60
CA HIS A 56 6.06 3.65 -5.30
C HIS A 56 6.67 2.87 -6.48
N PRO A 57 6.91 3.48 -7.66
CA PRO A 57 7.32 2.77 -8.88
C PRO A 57 8.52 1.83 -8.73
N GLN A 58 9.48 2.18 -7.86
CA GLN A 58 10.66 1.36 -7.56
C GLN A 58 10.32 -0.05 -7.04
N PHE A 59 9.25 -0.19 -6.26
CA PHE A 59 8.86 -1.45 -5.60
C PHE A 59 7.73 -2.18 -6.35
N ALA A 60 7.27 -1.66 -7.50
CA ALA A 60 6.14 -2.21 -8.23
C ALA A 60 6.36 -3.67 -8.67
N LYS A 61 7.62 -4.09 -8.85
CA LYS A 61 8.01 -5.44 -9.27
C LYS A 61 8.01 -6.46 -8.11
N GLU A 62 7.86 -6.00 -6.87
CA GLU A 62 7.91 -6.85 -5.67
C GLU A 62 6.52 -7.39 -5.26
N TYR A 63 5.46 -6.85 -5.88
CA TYR A 63 4.05 -7.19 -5.62
C TYR A 63 3.44 -7.99 -6.76
#